data_AF-A0A4Q7KJB1-F1
#
_entry.id   AF-A0A4Q7KJB1-F1
#
_cell.length_a   1.000
_cell.length_b   1.000
_cell.length_c   1.000
_cell.angle_alpha   90.00
_cell.angle_beta   90.00
_cell.angle_gamma   90.00
#
_symmetry.space_group_name_H-M   'P 1'
#
loop_
_entity.id
_entity.type
_entity.pdbx_description
1 polymer ?
#
loop_
_entity_poly.entity_id
_entity_poly.type
_entity_poly.pdbx_seq_one_letter_code
_entity_poly.pdbx_strand_id
1 'polypeptide(L)' 'MYTWCYQMVLHCRLAYATLDDPTKFTPLDERLIGCVWELPALAHERSAWVRHVLERDSADVDGYLADVLPAGPVGAA' A
#
# COMPACT_ATOMS: atom_id res chain seq x y z
N MET A 1 1.50 -8.41 -5.04
CA MET A 1 0.93 -7.49 -6.06
C MET A 1 -0.41 -7.01 -5.56
N TYR A 2 -0.55 -5.68 -5.46
CA TYR A 2 -1.79 -5.00 -5.10
C TYR A 2 -2.45 -4.49 -6.38
N THR A 3 -3.74 -4.70 -6.54
CA THR A 3 -4.52 -4.12 -7.64
C THR A 3 -5.86 -3.66 -7.11
N TRP A 4 -6.28 -2.48 -7.53
CA TRP A 4 -7.63 -1.97 -7.25
C TRP A 4 -8.64 -2.68 -8.15
N CYS A 5 -9.63 -3.33 -7.53
CA CYS A 5 -10.77 -3.96 -8.15
C CYS A 5 -12.02 -3.14 -7.87
N TYR A 6 -12.90 -3.03 -8.87
CA TYR A 6 -14.19 -2.33 -8.74
C TYR A 6 -14.08 -0.89 -8.18
N GLN A 7 -12.94 -0.22 -8.43
CA GLN A 7 -12.62 1.12 -7.92
C GLN A 7 -12.47 1.26 -6.39
N MET A 8 -12.70 0.21 -5.60
CA MET A 8 -12.75 0.35 -4.12
C MET A 8 -12.23 -0.86 -3.32
N VAL A 9 -12.05 -2.03 -3.94
CA VAL A 9 -11.58 -3.24 -3.25
C VAL A 9 -10.14 -3.52 -3.61
N LEU A 10 -9.27 -3.70 -2.63
CA LEU A 10 -7.88 -4.07 -2.87
C LEU A 10 -7.74 -5.59 -2.92
N HIS A 11 -7.39 -6.13 -4.08
CA HIS A 11 -6.96 -7.52 -4.19
C HIS A 11 -5.46 -7.62 -3.89
N CYS A 12 -5.10 -8.53 -2.98
CA CYS A 12 -3.71 -8.75 -2.60
C CYS A 12 -3.30 -10.20 -2.87
N ARG A 13 -2.18 -10.37 -3.59
CA ARG A 13 -1.47 -11.65 -3.72
C ARG A 13 -0.06 -11.49 -3.17
N LEU A 14 0.28 -12.28 -2.17
CA LEU A 14 1.55 -12.19 -1.45
C LEU A 14 2.51 -13.31 -1.86
N ALA A 15 3.80 -12.98 -1.82
CA ALA A 15 4.90 -13.94 -1.89
C ALA A 15 5.97 -13.49 -0.88
N TYR A 16 6.72 -14.44 -0.34
CA TYR A 16 7.78 -14.16 0.63
C TYR A 16 9.09 -14.83 0.21
N ALA A 17 10.19 -14.32 0.70
CA ALA A 17 11.52 -14.92 0.58
C ALA A 17 12.20 -14.89 1.96
N THR A 18 13.11 -15.82 2.20
CA THR A 18 13.92 -15.84 3.43
C THR A 18 15.08 -14.87 3.33
N LEU A 19 15.62 -14.40 4.47
CA LEU A 19 16.79 -13.52 4.47
C LEU A 19 18.05 -14.19 3.87
N ASP A 20 18.19 -15.50 4.01
CA ASP A 20 19.33 -16.26 3.48
C ASP A 20 19.32 -16.35 1.94
N ASP A 21 18.15 -16.21 1.31
CA ASP A 21 17.99 -16.19 -0.14
C ASP A 21 16.83 -15.26 -0.53
N PRO A 22 17.09 -13.94 -0.57
CA PRO A 22 16.06 -12.93 -0.79
C PRO A 22 15.53 -12.92 -2.23
N THR A 23 16.10 -13.74 -3.13
CA THR A 23 15.69 -13.83 -4.54
C THR A 23 14.65 -14.93 -4.78
N LYS A 24 14.52 -15.87 -3.84
CA LYS A 24 13.62 -17.03 -3.96
C LYS A 24 12.24 -16.75 -3.38
N PHE A 25 11.40 -16.09 -4.19
CA PHE A 25 10.02 -15.80 -3.82
C PHE A 25 9.13 -17.06 -3.89
N THR A 26 8.41 -17.34 -2.81
CA THR A 26 7.42 -18.41 -2.71
C THR A 26 6.03 -17.79 -2.51
N PRO A 27 4.99 -18.21 -3.26
CA PRO A 27 3.62 -17.77 -3.03
C PRO A 27 3.19 -18.03 -1.58
N LEU A 28 2.49 -17.08 -0.98
CA LEU A 28 1.93 -17.22 0.36
C LEU A 28 0.43 -17.51 0.24
N ASP A 29 0.03 -18.73 0.60
CA ASP A 29 -1.38 -19.17 0.59
C ASP A 29 -2.08 -18.94 1.94
N GLU A 30 -1.33 -18.55 2.97
CA GLU A 30 -1.87 -18.21 4.29
C GLU A 30 -2.70 -16.90 4.22
N ARG A 31 -3.78 -16.84 5.01
CA ARG A 31 -4.73 -15.73 5.03
C ARG A 31 -4.23 -14.56 5.88
N LEU A 32 -3.03 -14.06 5.56
CA LEU A 32 -2.45 -12.86 6.17
C LEU A 32 -2.91 -11.61 5.44
N ILE A 33 -3.09 -10.49 6.17
CA ILE A 33 -3.68 -9.27 5.59
C ILE A 33 -2.67 -8.11 5.42
N GLY A 34 -1.52 -8.17 6.08
CA GLY A 34 -0.49 -7.12 5.99
C GLY A 34 0.52 -7.17 7.14
N CYS A 35 1.72 -6.65 6.90
CA CYS A 35 2.77 -6.53 7.91
C CYS A 35 2.56 -5.27 8.77
N VAL A 36 2.85 -5.32 10.07
CA VAL A 36 2.76 -4.12 10.95
C VAL A 36 3.57 -2.93 10.44
N TRP A 37 4.65 -3.17 9.70
CA TRP A 37 5.49 -2.14 9.07
C TRP A 37 4.89 -1.59 7.77
N GLU A 38 4.06 -2.39 7.08
CA GLU A 38 3.46 -2.05 5.78
C GLU A 38 2.10 -1.35 5.94
N LEU A 39 1.31 -1.75 6.95
CA LEU A 39 -0.04 -1.23 7.19
C LEU A 39 -0.13 0.32 7.24
N PRO A 40 0.83 1.06 7.84
CA PRO A 40 0.79 2.52 7.83
C PRO A 40 0.97 3.11 6.43
N ALA A 41 1.87 2.54 5.62
CA ALA A 41 2.07 2.99 4.24
C ALA A 41 0.80 2.76 3.41
N LEU A 42 0.12 1.63 3.58
CA LEU A 42 -1.18 1.35 2.94
C LEU A 42 -2.27 2.32 3.40
N ALA A 43 -2.27 2.70 4.69
CA ALA A 43 -3.23 3.66 5.23
C ALA A 43 -2.99 5.07 4.67
N HIS A 44 -1.73 5.50 4.59
CA HIS A 44 -1.33 6.77 3.95
C HIS A 44 -1.73 6.79 2.48
N GLU A 45 -1.33 5.77 1.74
CA GLU A 45 -1.60 5.62 0.31
C GLU A 45 -3.10 5.73 0.00
N ARG A 46 -3.93 4.98 0.74
CA ARG A 46 -5.39 5.05 0.61
C ARG A 46 -5.91 6.46 0.91
N SER A 47 -5.41 7.09 1.96
CA SER A 47 -5.86 8.42 2.39
C SER A 47 -5.46 9.51 1.39
N ALA A 48 -4.25 9.42 0.83
CA ALA A 48 -3.76 10.32 -0.21
C ALA A 48 -4.57 10.15 -1.50
N TRP A 49 -4.84 8.92 -1.93
CA TRP A 49 -5.68 8.65 -3.10
C TRP A 49 -7.09 9.23 -2.95
N VAL A 50 -7.73 9.01 -1.81
CA VAL A 50 -9.08 9.56 -1.54
C VAL A 50 -9.05 11.09 -1.62
N ARG A 51 -8.11 11.73 -0.92
CA ARG A 51 -8.01 13.20 -0.81
C ARG A 51 -7.69 13.88 -2.14
N HIS A 52 -6.76 13.32 -2.91
CA HIS A 52 -6.24 13.96 -4.12
C HIS A 52 -6.94 13.50 -5.40
N VAL A 53 -7.54 12.31 -5.42
CA VAL A 53 -8.14 11.76 -6.65
C VAL A 53 -9.66 11.65 -6.54
N LEU A 54 -10.20 11.13 -5.44
CA LEU A 54 -11.63 10.79 -5.37
C LEU A 54 -12.53 11.90 -4.82
N GLU A 55 -12.06 12.70 -3.86
CA GLU A 55 -12.86 13.77 -3.23
C GLU A 55 -12.88 15.08 -4.03
N ARG A 56 -12.05 15.19 -5.07
CA ARG A 56 -11.93 16.40 -5.89
C ARG A 56 -12.79 16.31 -7.14
N ASP A 57 -13.34 17.46 -7.56
CA ASP A 57 -14.05 17.57 -8.85
C ASP A 57 -13.14 17.25 -10.05
N SER A 58 -11.84 17.47 -9.91
CA SER A 58 -10.80 17.06 -10.86
C SER A 58 -9.62 16.46 -10.10
N ALA A 59 -9.19 15.27 -10.52
CA ALA A 59 -8.12 14.52 -9.88
C ALA A 59 -6.77 15.25 -9.95
N ASP A 60 -6.10 15.34 -8.81
CA ASP A 60 -4.77 15.92 -8.63
C ASP A 60 -3.72 14.79 -8.49
N VAL A 61 -3.32 14.22 -9.63
CA VAL A 61 -2.38 13.09 -9.64
C VAL A 61 -0.98 13.52 -9.20
N ASP A 62 -0.54 14.72 -9.58
CA ASP A 62 0.77 15.23 -9.20
C ASP A 62 0.84 15.47 -7.68
N GLY A 63 -0.23 15.99 -7.07
CA GLY A 63 -0.35 16.13 -5.62
C GLY A 63 -0.32 14.80 -4.87
N TYR A 64 -0.99 13.78 -5.40
CA TYR A 64 -0.92 12.41 -4.86
C TYR A 64 0.49 11.83 -4.92
N LEU A 65 1.19 11.96 -6.06
CA LEU A 65 2.55 11.46 -6.22
C LEU A 65 3.57 12.20 -5.34
N ALA A 66 3.28 13.45 -4.98
CA ALA A 66 4.11 14.26 -4.08
C ALA A 66 3.79 14.05 -2.58
N ASP A 67 2.74 13.30 -2.23
CA ASP A 67 2.31 13.11 -0.83
C ASP A 67 3.11 12.00 -0.14
N VAL A 68 3.91 12.37 0.86
CA VAL A 68 4.90 11.48 1.48
C VAL A 68 4.49 11.10 2.90
N LEU A 69 4.55 9.81 3.21
CA LEU A 69 4.36 9.30 4.57
C LEU A 69 5.41 9.95 5.50
N PRO A 70 5.01 10.53 6.65
CA PRO A 70 5.96 11.14 7.58
C PRO A 70 7.05 10.17 8.05
N ALA A 71 8.23 10.69 8.34
CA ALA A 71 9.34 9.87 8.83
C ALA A 71 9.03 9.24 10.20
N GLY A 72 9.53 8.01 10.41
CA GLY A 72 9.33 7.25 11.64
C GLY A 72 9.19 5.75 11.35
N PRO A 73 9.22 4.88 12.37
CA PRO A 73 9.18 3.43 12.17
C PRO A 73 7.87 2.92 11.53
N VAL A 74 6.77 3.66 11.70
CA VAL A 74 5.43 3.34 11.16
C VAL A 74 4.69 4.60 10.69
N GLY A 75 5.43 5.65 10.30
CA GLY A 75 4.85 6.99 10.13
C GLY A 75 4.59 7.71 11.46
N ALA A 76 4.32 9.01 11.39
CA ALA A 76 3.81 9.76 12.54
C ALA A 76 2.32 9.45 12.74
N ALA A 77 1.91 9.30 14.00
CA ALA A 77 0.53 8.99 14.40
C ALA A 77 -0.43 10.17 14.16
#